data_AF-A0A6A4I7I7-F1
#
_entry.id   AF-A0A6A4I7I7-F1
#
_cell.length_a   1.000
_cell.length_b   1.000
_cell.length_c   1.000
_cell.angle_alpha   90.00
_cell.angle_beta   90.00
_cell.angle_gamma   90.00
#
_symmetry.space_group_name_H-M   'P 1'
#
loop_
_entity.id
_entity.type
_entity.pdbx_description
1 polymer ?
#
loop_
_entity_poly.entity_id
_entity_poly.type
_entity_poly.pdbx_seq_one_letter_code
_entity_poly.pdbx_strand_id
1 'polypeptide(L)'
;AEISRALADVDKDLEDCDAEFRRLQSRMIALQNQRKRLEEYKVSLRFLQSPIRRLPNEIILRIFDSACEMNELTSKKLQTMPALAISSICSRWRDLAQSYPDLWSRIRLQL
;
A
#
# COMPACT_ATOMS: atom_id res chain seq x y z
N ALA A 1 -45.35 -42.86 -6.47
CA ALA A 1 -45.74 -41.47 -6.82
C ALA A 1 -45.45 -40.49 -5.69
N GLU A 2 -45.79 -40.80 -4.43
CA GLU A 2 -45.57 -39.90 -3.28
C GLU A 2 -44.09 -39.72 -2.92
N ILE A 3 -43.29 -40.80 -2.93
CA ILE A 3 -41.84 -40.73 -2.66
C ILE A 3 -41.11 -39.83 -3.66
N SER A 4 -41.52 -39.85 -4.94
CA SER A 4 -40.91 -39.01 -5.98
C SER A 4 -41.24 -37.52 -5.81
N ARG A 5 -42.42 -37.19 -5.24
CA ARG A 5 -42.78 -35.81 -4.91
C ARG A 5 -41.97 -35.31 -3.71
N ALA A 6 -41.88 -36.13 -2.66
CA ALA A 6 -41.09 -35.80 -1.49
C ALA A 6 -39.59 -35.60 -1.82
N LEU A 7 -39.03 -36.38 -2.74
CA LEU A 7 -37.66 -36.17 -3.24
C LEU A 7 -37.52 -34.83 -3.97
N ALA A 8 -38.47 -34.49 -4.86
CA ALA A 8 -38.44 -33.22 -5.59
C ALA A 8 -38.57 -31.99 -4.67
N ASP A 9 -39.39 -32.10 -3.61
CA ASP A 9 -39.53 -31.04 -2.61
C ASP A 9 -38.21 -30.85 -1.82
N VAL A 10 -37.54 -31.94 -1.44
CA VAL A 10 -36.23 -31.88 -0.75
C VAL A 10 -35.14 -31.31 -1.68
N ASP A 11 -35.12 -31.70 -2.95
CA ASP A 11 -34.17 -31.14 -3.92
C ASP A 11 -34.37 -29.63 -4.08
N LYS A 12 -35.62 -29.18 -4.11
CA LYS A 12 -35.96 -27.75 -4.19
C LYS A 12 -35.49 -26.99 -2.94
N ASP A 13 -35.72 -27.54 -1.75
CA ASP A 13 -35.28 -26.95 -0.48
C ASP A 13 -33.74 -26.88 -0.41
N LEU A 14 -33.03 -27.90 -0.91
CA LEU A 14 -31.57 -27.90 -1.00
C LEU A 14 -31.07 -26.80 -1.95
N GLU A 15 -31.67 -26.64 -3.12
CA GLU A 15 -31.32 -25.57 -4.05
C GLU A 15 -31.50 -24.17 -3.44
N ASP A 16 -32.58 -23.97 -2.70
CA ASP A 16 -32.87 -22.70 -2.04
C ASP A 16 -31.88 -22.45 -0.89
N CYS A 17 -31.52 -23.49 -0.11
CA CYS A 17 -30.47 -23.41 0.90
C CYS A 17 -29.11 -23.06 0.29
N ASP A 18 -28.74 -23.67 -0.83
CA ASP A 18 -27.49 -23.38 -1.55
C ASP A 18 -27.47 -21.99 -2.16
N ALA A 19 -28.61 -21.49 -2.64
CA ALA A 19 -28.74 -20.11 -3.11
C ALA A 19 -28.51 -19.11 -1.96
N GLU A 20 -29.11 -19.36 -0.80
CA GLU A 20 -28.93 -18.55 0.40
C GLU A 20 -27.50 -18.58 0.92
N PHE A 21 -26.87 -19.76 0.94
CA PHE A 21 -25.47 -19.91 1.30
C PHE A 21 -24.56 -19.08 0.39
N ARG A 22 -24.73 -19.17 -0.93
CA ARG A 22 -23.97 -18.38 -1.92
C ARG A 22 -24.16 -16.88 -1.73
N ARG A 23 -25.40 -16.44 -1.44
CA ARG A 23 -25.71 -15.03 -1.15
C ARG A 23 -24.98 -14.52 0.08
N LEU A 24 -25.03 -15.27 1.18
CA LEU A 24 -24.36 -14.91 2.43
C LEU A 24 -22.83 -14.90 2.27
N GLN A 25 -22.27 -15.88 1.58
CA GLN A 25 -20.84 -15.94 1.29
C GLN A 25 -20.37 -14.72 0.48
N SER A 26 -21.14 -14.32 -0.54
CA SER A 26 -20.86 -13.12 -1.33
C SER A 26 -20.87 -11.85 -0.47
N ARG A 27 -21.82 -11.74 0.47
CA ARG A 27 -21.91 -10.61 1.40
C ARG A 27 -20.75 -10.60 2.40
N MET A 28 -20.31 -11.76 2.86
CA MET A 28 -19.14 -11.90 3.72
C MET A 28 -17.87 -11.40 3.01
N ILE A 29 -17.66 -11.79 1.75
CA ILE A 29 -16.52 -11.34 0.94
C ILE A 29 -16.56 -9.82 0.76
N ALA A 30 -17.74 -9.25 0.43
CA ALA A 30 -17.89 -7.81 0.26
C ALA A 30 -17.53 -7.04 1.55
N LEU A 31 -18.00 -7.50 2.71
CA LEU A 31 -17.68 -6.90 4.00
C LEU A 31 -16.19 -7.04 4.37
N GLN A 32 -15.57 -8.18 4.07
CA GLN A 32 -14.14 -8.37 4.27
C GLN A 32 -13.32 -7.40 3.41
N ASN A 33 -13.70 -7.20 2.16
CA ASN A 33 -13.06 -6.23 1.27
C ASN A 33 -13.25 -4.80 1.77
N GLN A 34 -14.45 -4.45 2.24
CA GLN A 34 -14.71 -3.14 2.84
C GLN A 34 -13.87 -2.91 4.09
N ARG A 35 -13.76 -3.90 4.99
CA ARG A 35 -12.90 -3.82 6.17
C ARG A 35 -11.44 -3.60 5.78
N LYS A 36 -10.93 -4.35 4.80
CA LYS A 36 -9.54 -4.19 4.30
C LYS A 36 -9.27 -2.77 3.82
N ARG A 37 -10.18 -2.22 2.99
CA ARG A 37 -10.09 -0.84 2.49
C ARG A 37 -10.07 0.19 3.62
N LEU A 38 -10.91 -0.01 4.64
CA LEU A 38 -10.97 0.90 5.80
C LEU A 38 -9.69 0.84 6.64
N GLU A 39 -9.08 -0.33 6.83
CA GLU A 39 -7.80 -0.45 7.52
C GLU A 39 -6.65 0.21 6.73
N GLU A 40 -6.59 0.01 5.41
CA GLU A 40 -5.64 0.71 4.53
C GLU A 40 -5.79 2.24 4.61
N TYR A 41 -7.04 2.71 4.61
CA TYR A 41 -7.34 4.14 4.76
C TYR A 41 -6.93 4.67 6.14
N LYS A 42 -7.20 3.92 7.21
CA LYS A 42 -6.79 4.27 8.58
C LYS A 42 -5.28 4.37 8.72
N VAL A 43 -4.52 3.46 8.11
CA VAL A 43 -3.05 3.54 8.05
C VAL A 43 -2.61 4.83 7.34
N SER A 44 -3.24 5.17 6.23
CA SER A 44 -2.96 6.41 5.48
C SER A 44 -3.24 7.68 6.31
N LEU A 45 -4.34 7.70 7.07
CA LEU A 45 -4.67 8.80 7.97
C LEU A 45 -3.68 8.91 9.14
N ARG A 46 -3.27 7.79 9.75
CA ARG A 46 -2.21 7.79 10.78
C ARG A 46 -0.91 8.34 10.23
N PHE A 47 -0.55 7.97 9.01
CA PHE A 47 0.59 8.56 8.33
C PHE A 47 0.40 10.08 8.13
N LEU A 48 -0.81 10.59 7.89
CA LEU A 48 -1.10 12.04 7.79
C LEU A 48 -0.86 12.78 9.10
N GLN A 49 -1.04 12.09 10.22
CA GLN A 49 -0.76 12.63 11.54
C GLN A 49 0.73 12.57 11.93
N SER A 50 1.57 11.88 11.14
CA SER A 50 3.00 11.73 11.44
C SER A 50 3.69 13.09 11.53
N PRO A 51 4.53 13.33 12.57
CA PRO A 51 5.29 14.57 12.72
C PRO A 51 6.10 14.94 11.49
N ILE A 52 6.59 13.96 10.73
CA ILE A 52 7.40 14.15 9.53
C ILE A 52 6.69 14.96 8.44
N ARG A 53 5.34 14.94 8.42
CA ARG A 53 4.54 15.76 7.49
C ARG A 53 4.39 17.21 7.94
N ARG A 54 4.59 17.50 9.23
CA ARG A 54 4.51 18.85 9.80
C ARG A 54 5.85 19.57 9.78
N LEU A 55 6.94 18.86 9.51
CA LEU A 55 8.26 19.47 9.40
C LEU A 55 8.29 20.46 8.22
N PRO A 56 8.90 21.64 8.40
CA PRO A 56 9.23 22.53 7.30
C PRO A 56 10.13 21.84 6.26
N ASN A 57 10.08 22.31 5.02
CA ASN A 57 10.85 21.72 3.93
C ASN A 57 12.36 21.78 4.19
N GLU A 58 12.84 22.86 4.80
CA GLU A 58 14.23 23.08 5.16
C GLU A 58 14.74 22.01 6.12
N ILE A 59 13.92 21.58 7.08
CA ILE A 59 14.29 20.54 8.03
C ILE A 59 14.35 19.17 7.34
N ILE A 60 13.39 18.89 6.45
CA ILE A 60 13.40 17.65 5.66
C ILE A 60 14.64 17.60 4.76
N LEU A 61 15.00 18.69 4.10
CA LEU A 61 16.19 18.78 3.26
C LEU A 61 17.48 18.56 4.06
N ARG A 62 17.57 19.10 5.29
CA ARG A 62 18.71 18.80 6.19
C ARG A 62 18.79 17.33 6.58
N ILE A 63 17.65 16.69 6.80
CA ILE A 63 17.58 15.24 7.05
C ILE A 63 18.07 14.48 5.80
N PHE A 64 17.62 14.86 4.61
CA PHE A 64 18.07 14.24 3.36
C PHE A 64 19.57 14.40 3.17
N ASP A 65 20.09 15.61 3.39
CA ASP A 65 21.52 15.91 3.24
C ASP A 65 22.41 15.07 4.18
N SER A 66 21.92 14.83 5.39
CA SER A 66 22.58 13.96 6.38
C SER A 66 22.43 12.48 6.05
N ALA A 67 21.30 12.06 5.48
CA ALA A 67 21.02 10.67 5.15
C ALA A 67 21.64 10.22 3.81
N CYS A 68 21.88 11.16 2.90
CA CYS A 68 22.35 10.92 1.55
C CYS A 68 23.81 11.37 1.38
N GLU A 69 24.71 10.82 2.19
CA GLU A 69 26.12 11.16 2.12
C GLU A 69 26.76 10.79 0.77
N MET A 70 26.42 9.63 0.21
CA MET A 70 26.91 9.20 -1.10
C MET A 70 25.89 8.30 -1.80
N ASN A 71 25.66 8.55 -3.09
CA ASN A 71 24.84 7.71 -3.96
C ASN A 71 25.73 6.80 -4.78
N GLU A 72 25.86 5.55 -4.37
CA GLU A 72 26.58 4.51 -5.08
C GLU A 72 25.66 3.96 -6.17
N LEU A 73 25.89 4.41 -7.40
CA LEU A 73 25.25 3.89 -8.61
C LEU A 73 25.80 2.49 -8.89
N THR A 74 25.26 1.51 -8.17
CA THR A 74 25.49 0.08 -8.41
C THR A 74 24.34 -0.48 -9.22
N SER A 75 24.60 -1.53 -10.00
CA SER A 75 23.55 -2.18 -10.82
C SER A 75 22.50 -2.95 -10.00
N LYS A 76 22.59 -3.03 -8.67
CA LYS A 76 21.91 -4.11 -7.92
C LYS A 76 21.04 -3.69 -6.72
N LYS A 77 21.20 -2.50 -6.09
CA LYS A 77 20.46 -2.19 -4.85
C LYS A 77 20.06 -0.72 -4.69
N LEU A 78 18.77 -0.46 -4.44
CA LEU A 78 18.26 0.90 -4.13
C LEU A 78 18.83 1.47 -2.82
N GLN A 79 19.18 0.59 -1.87
CA GLN A 79 19.75 0.97 -0.57
C GLN A 79 21.12 1.65 -0.70
N THR A 80 21.84 1.43 -1.81
CA THR A 80 23.12 2.08 -2.06
C THR A 80 22.95 3.46 -2.70
N MET A 81 21.72 3.85 -3.05
CA MET A 81 21.36 5.14 -3.62
C MET A 81 20.33 5.85 -2.72
N PRO A 82 20.76 6.39 -1.56
CA PRO A 82 19.86 6.95 -0.57
C PRO A 82 18.98 8.09 -1.12
N ALA A 83 19.49 8.94 -2.03
CA ALA A 83 18.69 9.99 -2.66
C ALA A 83 17.52 9.42 -3.48
N LEU A 84 17.78 8.32 -4.21
CA LEU A 84 16.76 7.64 -5.00
C LEU A 84 15.76 6.88 -4.10
N ALA A 85 16.26 6.23 -3.05
CA ALA A 85 15.42 5.56 -2.06
C ALA A 85 14.46 6.55 -1.39
N ILE A 86 14.95 7.71 -0.93
CA ILE A 86 14.15 8.77 -0.31
C ILE A 86 13.14 9.34 -1.30
N SER A 87 13.54 9.58 -2.56
CA SER A 87 12.65 10.06 -3.63
C SER A 87 11.49 9.11 -3.95
N SER A 88 11.60 7.83 -3.56
CA SER A 88 10.55 6.82 -3.79
C SER A 88 9.44 6.82 -2.72
N ILE A 89 9.62 7.52 -1.60
CA ILE A 89 8.73 7.41 -0.42
C ILE A 89 7.37 8.08 -0.65
N CYS A 90 7.33 9.33 -1.13
CA CYS A 90 6.10 10.04 -1.46
C CYS A 90 6.35 11.19 -2.44
N SER A 91 5.28 11.79 -3.00
CA SER A 91 5.38 12.93 -3.92
C SER A 91 6.16 14.10 -3.33
N ARG A 92 5.83 14.53 -2.10
CA ARG A 92 6.55 15.62 -1.42
C ARG A 92 8.05 15.37 -1.30
N TRP A 93 8.45 14.14 -0.97
CA TRP A 93 9.87 13.80 -0.81
C TRP A 93 10.59 13.80 -2.15
N ARG A 94 9.92 13.33 -3.19
CA ARG A 94 10.40 13.39 -4.56
C ARG A 94 10.60 14.83 -5.04
N ASP A 95 9.61 15.69 -4.80
CA ASP A 95 9.68 17.10 -5.21
C ASP A 95 10.83 17.82 -4.49
N LEU A 96 10.97 17.58 -3.19
CA LEU A 96 12.08 18.14 -2.40
C LEU A 96 13.44 17.64 -2.88
N ALA A 97 13.59 16.33 -3.07
CA ALA A 97 14.82 15.73 -3.58
C ALA A 97 15.20 16.26 -4.97
N GLN A 98 14.22 16.54 -5.84
CA GLN A 98 14.47 17.16 -7.15
C GLN A 98 14.85 18.64 -7.03
N SER A 99 14.24 19.38 -6.10
CA SER A 99 14.54 20.79 -5.87
C SER A 99 15.87 21.07 -5.18
N TYR A 100 16.59 20.03 -4.72
CA TYR A 100 17.84 20.14 -3.98
C TYR A 100 18.99 19.47 -4.73
N PRO A 101 19.66 20.18 -5.67
CA PRO A 101 20.71 19.62 -6.53
C PRO A 101 21.87 18.97 -5.78
N ASP A 102 22.22 19.49 -4.60
CA ASP A 102 23.33 18.98 -3.77
C ASP A 102 23.12 17.54 -3.31
N LEU A 103 21.87 17.05 -3.32
CA LEU A 103 21.57 15.66 -3.06
C LEU A 103 22.13 14.72 -4.13
N TRP A 104 22.24 15.23 -5.36
CA TRP A 104 22.64 14.50 -6.56
C TRP A 104 24.06 14.84 -7.02
N SER A 105 24.77 15.72 -6.31
CA SER A 105 26.18 16.02 -6.59
C SER A 105 27.13 14.94 -6.04
N ARG A 106 26.69 14.17 -5.04
CA ARG A 106 27.47 13.10 -4.38
C ARG A 106 27.12 11.74 -4.98
N ILE A 107 27.61 11.49 -6.19
CA ILE A 107 27.40 10.23 -6.92
C ILE A 107 28.74 9.53 -7.12
N ARG A 108 28.81 8.25 -6.77
CA ARG A 108 29.94 7.38 -7.06
C ARG A 108 29.49 6.25 -7.98
N LEU A 109 30.23 6.08 -9.09
CA LEU A 109 30.07 4.93 -9.98
C LEU A 109 30.96 3.80 -9.45
N GLN A 110 30.36 2.68 -9.09
CA GLN A 110 31.11 1.44 -8.88
C GLN A 110 31.10 0.67 -10.21
N LEU A 111 32.21 0.77 -10.93
CA LEU A 111 32.49 -0.01 -12.14
C LEU A 111 32.85 -1.46 -11.79
#